data_AF-A0A1V4YAE8-F1
#
_entry.id   AF-A0A1V4YAE8-F1
#
_cell.length_a   1.000
_cell.length_b   1.000
_cell.length_c   1.000
_cell.angle_alpha   90.00
_cell.angle_beta   90.00
_cell.angle_gamma   90.00
#
_symmetry.space_group_name_H-M   'P 1'
#
loop_
_entity.id
_entity.type
_entity.pdbx_description
1 polymer ?
#
loop_
_entity_poly.entity_id
_entity_poly.type
_entity_poly.pdbx_seq_one_letter_code
_entity_poly.pdbx_strand_id
1 'polypeptide(L)'
;MIQDIFIPFLLVGLAELGDKTQLAVLVLSTKTKQYGTLLAGVMLAFALTDGIAIVLGDLIASVVPLDYVRVFAGILFVIFGVLMLYKRDKDEDNGSYELKSPFVSGFSLILVSEMGDKTQLAAALFATRYDPVMVFIGVILALLLLSITAIYIGKQLMARVNKNTISTAAGILFILIGISFFF
;
A
#
# COMPACT_ATOMS: atom_id res chain seq x y z
N MET A 1 5.73 17.08 -12.34
CA MET A 1 7.00 16.30 -12.31
C MET A 1 7.38 15.85 -10.91
N ILE A 2 7.79 16.73 -9.98
CA ILE A 2 8.14 16.30 -8.60
C ILE A 2 6.88 15.88 -7.82
N GLN A 3 5.77 16.61 -8.00
CA GLN A 3 4.49 16.34 -7.33
C GLN A 3 3.92 14.95 -7.70
N ASP A 4 4.11 14.53 -8.95
CA ASP A 4 3.67 13.24 -9.52
C ASP A 4 4.33 12.03 -8.85
N ILE A 5 5.52 12.22 -8.26
CA ILE A 5 6.20 11.22 -7.44
C ILE A 5 5.80 11.40 -5.98
N PHE A 6 5.88 12.65 -5.47
CA PHE A 6 5.75 12.95 -4.05
C PHE A 6 4.35 12.68 -3.50
N ILE A 7 3.29 13.00 -4.27
CA ILE A 7 1.91 12.80 -3.85
C ILE A 7 1.60 11.30 -3.73
N PRO A 8 1.78 10.45 -4.77
CA PRO A 8 1.56 9.02 -4.63
C PRO A 8 2.46 8.36 -3.58
N PHE A 9 3.74 8.77 -3.51
CA PHE A 9 4.67 8.28 -2.48
C PHE A 9 4.12 8.51 -1.08
N LEU A 10 3.75 9.76 -0.77
CA LEU A 10 3.27 10.12 0.55
C LEU A 10 1.95 9.41 0.84
N LEU A 11 0.99 9.46 -0.10
CA LEU A 11 -0.35 8.95 0.10
C LEU A 11 -0.42 7.44 0.24
N VAL A 12 0.19 6.71 -0.68
CA VAL A 12 0.24 5.24 -0.59
C VAL A 12 1.10 4.82 0.59
N GLY A 13 2.22 5.50 0.83
CA GLY A 13 3.07 5.23 1.99
C GLY A 13 2.34 5.37 3.32
N LEU A 14 1.45 6.34 3.44
CA LEU A 14 0.63 6.54 4.63
C LEU A 14 -0.54 5.55 4.70
N ALA A 15 -1.11 5.18 3.55
CA ALA A 15 -2.20 4.22 3.44
C ALA A 15 -1.80 2.86 3.97
N GLU A 16 -0.59 2.45 3.59
CA GLU A 16 -0.03 1.16 3.92
C GLU A 16 0.55 1.13 5.32
N LEU A 17 0.83 2.28 5.93
CA LEU A 17 1.53 2.39 7.21
C LEU A 17 0.77 1.65 8.32
N GLY A 18 1.34 0.52 8.77
CA GLY A 18 0.78 -0.36 9.78
C GLY A 18 -0.36 -1.26 9.33
N ASP A 19 -0.56 -1.43 8.01
CA ASP A 19 -1.57 -2.32 7.48
C ASP A 19 -1.19 -3.81 7.58
N LYS A 20 -2.13 -4.69 7.24
CA LYS A 20 -2.03 -6.15 7.24
C LYS A 20 -0.78 -6.63 6.50
N THR A 21 -0.48 -6.07 5.34
CA THR A 21 0.66 -6.49 4.51
C THR A 21 1.99 -6.09 5.16
N GLN A 22 2.10 -4.89 5.75
CA GLN A 22 3.29 -4.51 6.52
C GLN A 22 3.52 -5.39 7.75
N LEU A 23 2.46 -5.74 8.48
CA LEU A 23 2.57 -6.64 9.62
C LEU A 23 2.96 -8.06 9.18
N ALA A 24 2.46 -8.54 8.05
CA ALA A 24 2.85 -9.83 7.50
C ALA A 24 4.34 -9.85 7.10
N VAL A 25 4.84 -8.80 6.43
CA VAL A 25 6.27 -8.65 6.12
C VAL A 25 7.12 -8.63 7.39
N LEU A 26 6.68 -7.91 8.41
CA LEU A 26 7.32 -7.89 9.72
C LEU A 26 7.38 -9.30 10.31
N VAL A 27 6.27 -10.03 10.37
CA VAL A 27 6.24 -11.40 10.92
C VAL A 27 7.10 -12.36 10.11
N LEU A 28 7.02 -12.33 8.77
CA LEU A 28 7.87 -13.16 7.91
C LEU A 28 9.36 -12.87 8.14
N SER A 29 9.72 -11.60 8.36
CA SER A 29 11.11 -11.23 8.63
C SER A 29 11.65 -11.78 9.95
N THR A 30 10.81 -12.01 10.97
CA THR A 30 11.24 -12.65 12.24
C THR A 30 11.62 -14.12 12.08
N LYS A 31 11.15 -14.75 11.01
CA LYS A 31 11.28 -16.19 10.76
C LYS A 31 12.31 -16.53 9.68
N THR A 32 13.02 -15.53 9.13
CA THR A 32 14.10 -15.74 8.15
C THR A 32 15.31 -14.86 8.46
N LYS A 33 16.51 -15.32 8.08
CA LYS A 33 17.73 -14.51 8.10
C LYS A 33 18.09 -13.96 6.71
N GLN A 34 17.38 -14.40 5.67
CA GLN A 34 17.62 -14.00 4.27
C GLN A 34 16.74 -12.80 3.90
N TYR A 35 17.00 -11.65 4.54
CA TYR A 35 16.18 -10.45 4.40
C TYR A 35 16.12 -9.91 2.97
N GLY A 36 17.22 -9.95 2.22
CA GLY A 36 17.26 -9.51 0.82
C GLY A 36 16.36 -10.36 -0.09
N THR A 37 16.31 -11.67 0.15
CA THR A 37 15.47 -12.60 -0.60
C THR A 37 13.99 -12.40 -0.29
N LEU A 38 13.65 -12.13 0.98
CA LEU A 38 12.30 -11.74 1.38
C LEU A 38 11.89 -10.42 0.72
N LEU A 39 12.74 -9.39 0.82
CA LEU A 39 12.47 -8.07 0.24
C LEU A 39 12.30 -8.15 -1.27
N ALA A 40 13.13 -8.93 -1.99
CA ALA A 40 13.00 -9.10 -3.43
C ALA A 40 11.65 -9.72 -3.82
N GLY A 41 11.17 -10.72 -3.08
CA GLY A 41 9.85 -11.33 -3.31
C GLY A 41 8.71 -10.35 -3.08
N VAL A 42 8.75 -9.62 -1.96
CA VAL A 42 7.79 -8.57 -1.60
C VAL A 42 7.74 -7.46 -2.65
N MET A 43 8.90 -6.92 -3.04
CA MET A 43 8.99 -5.83 -4.00
C MET A 43 8.56 -6.24 -5.40
N LEU A 44 8.84 -7.49 -5.81
CA LEU A 44 8.35 -7.99 -7.10
C LEU A 44 6.81 -8.10 -7.11
N ALA A 45 6.21 -8.55 -6.00
CA ALA A 45 4.75 -8.61 -5.90
C ALA A 45 4.11 -7.21 -5.96
N PHE A 46 4.65 -6.24 -5.22
CA PHE A 46 4.21 -4.83 -5.31
C PHE A 46 4.36 -4.26 -6.72
N ALA A 47 5.54 -4.44 -7.34
CA ALA A 47 5.77 -3.97 -8.71
C ALA A 47 4.77 -4.54 -9.73
N LEU A 48 4.40 -5.82 -9.62
CA LEU A 48 3.41 -6.42 -10.50
C LEU A 48 2.00 -5.91 -10.20
N THR A 49 1.61 -5.91 -8.94
CA THR A 49 0.25 -5.56 -8.52
C THR A 49 -0.07 -4.08 -8.76
N ASP A 50 0.77 -3.16 -8.28
CA ASP A 50 0.62 -1.73 -8.50
C ASP A 50 0.88 -1.34 -9.95
N GLY A 51 1.81 -2.02 -10.63
CA GLY A 51 2.06 -1.81 -12.05
C GLY A 51 0.82 -2.09 -12.90
N ILE A 52 0.11 -3.19 -12.63
CA ILE A 52 -1.16 -3.51 -13.29
C ILE A 52 -2.20 -2.44 -12.99
N ALA A 53 -2.35 -2.04 -11.72
CA ALA A 53 -3.33 -1.04 -11.32
C ALA A 53 -3.09 0.32 -12.01
N ILE A 54 -1.84 0.77 -12.07
CA ILE A 54 -1.43 2.03 -12.70
C ILE A 54 -1.67 1.99 -14.22
N VAL A 55 -1.29 0.91 -14.90
CA VAL A 55 -1.55 0.75 -16.34
C VAL A 55 -3.06 0.76 -16.61
N LEU A 56 -3.85 0.05 -15.81
CA LEU A 56 -5.31 0.07 -15.95
C LEU A 56 -5.90 1.46 -15.70
N GLY A 57 -5.37 2.19 -14.71
CA GLY A 57 -5.76 3.57 -14.43
C GLY A 57 -5.50 4.52 -15.61
N ASP A 58 -4.30 4.45 -16.18
CA ASP A 58 -3.92 5.23 -17.37
C ASP A 58 -4.84 4.91 -18.58
N LEU A 59 -5.12 3.62 -18.80
CA LEU A 59 -6.06 3.20 -19.86
C LEU A 59 -7.48 3.75 -19.64
N ILE A 60 -7.98 3.75 -18.40
CA ILE A 60 -9.29 4.30 -18.05
C ILE A 60 -9.33 5.81 -18.33
N ALA A 61 -8.25 6.53 -18.06
CA ALA A 61 -8.17 7.97 -18.32
C ALA A 61 -8.34 8.33 -19.81
N SER A 62 -8.00 7.41 -20.72
CA SER A 62 -8.20 7.60 -22.16
C SER A 62 -9.65 7.40 -22.64
N VAL A 63 -10.49 6.73 -21.84
CA VAL A 63 -11.87 6.35 -22.21
C VAL A 63 -12.92 7.12 -21.41
N VAL A 64 -12.63 7.45 -20.15
CA VAL A 64 -13.58 8.07 -19.22
C VAL A 64 -13.26 9.55 -19.04
N PRO A 65 -14.24 10.47 -19.20
CA PRO A 65 -13.98 11.89 -19.00
C PRO A 65 -13.50 12.19 -17.57
N LEU A 66 -12.48 13.05 -17.46
CA LEU A 66 -11.76 13.34 -16.21
C LEU A 66 -12.66 13.83 -15.06
N ASP A 67 -13.77 14.51 -15.38
CA ASP A 67 -14.71 15.01 -14.37
C ASP A 67 -15.40 13.87 -13.60
N TYR A 68 -15.77 12.78 -14.30
CA TYR A 68 -16.35 11.59 -13.67
C TYR A 68 -15.32 10.86 -12.82
N VAL A 69 -14.10 10.71 -13.34
CA VAL A 69 -12.99 10.09 -12.61
C VAL A 69 -12.70 10.87 -11.33
N ARG A 70 -12.71 12.20 -11.38
CA ARG A 70 -12.49 13.08 -10.22
C ARG A 70 -13.55 12.91 -9.12
N VAL A 71 -14.83 12.87 -9.49
CA VAL A 71 -15.90 12.74 -8.50
C VAL A 71 -15.89 11.34 -7.90
N PHE A 72 -15.74 10.30 -8.72
CA PHE A 72 -15.67 8.91 -8.28
C PHE A 72 -14.48 8.66 -7.34
N ALA A 73 -13.34 9.25 -7.67
CA ALA A 73 -12.12 9.26 -6.87
C ALA A 73 -12.30 9.82 -5.46
N GLY A 74 -12.86 11.04 -5.38
CA GLY A 74 -13.09 11.70 -4.10
C GLY A 74 -14.03 10.88 -3.21
N ILE A 75 -15.08 10.31 -3.81
CA ILE A 75 -16.00 9.40 -3.12
C ILE A 75 -15.27 8.16 -2.59
N LEU A 76 -14.46 7.49 -3.42
CA LEU A 76 -13.68 6.32 -3.01
C LEU A 76 -12.72 6.62 -1.85
N PHE A 77 -11.97 7.72 -1.93
CA PHE A 77 -11.04 8.12 -0.86
C PHE A 77 -11.76 8.42 0.46
N VAL A 78 -12.91 9.10 0.42
CA VAL A 78 -13.73 9.36 1.61
C VAL A 78 -14.27 8.06 2.19
N ILE A 79 -14.80 7.17 1.34
CA ILE A 79 -15.29 5.85 1.76
C ILE A 79 -14.16 5.06 2.41
N PHE A 80 -12.97 5.00 1.81
CA PHE A 80 -11.83 4.28 2.39
C PHE A 80 -11.36 4.90 3.70
N GLY A 81 -11.30 6.23 3.82
CA GLY A 81 -10.97 6.90 5.07
C GLY A 81 -11.97 6.56 6.19
N VAL A 82 -13.27 6.56 5.90
CA VAL A 82 -14.32 6.21 6.87
C VAL A 82 -14.29 4.71 7.22
N LEU A 83 -14.14 3.83 6.22
CA LEU A 83 -14.05 2.38 6.44
C LEU A 83 -12.82 2.02 7.26
N MET A 84 -11.68 2.67 7.03
CA MET A 84 -10.46 2.47 7.83
C MET A 84 -10.70 2.81 9.31
N LEU A 85 -11.44 3.89 9.58
CA LEU A 85 -11.80 4.27 10.95
C LEU A 85 -12.84 3.33 11.60
N TYR A 86 -13.74 2.75 10.80
CA TYR A 86 -14.82 1.89 11.28
C TYR A 86 -14.42 0.41 11.45
N LYS A 87 -13.57 -0.14 10.56
CA LYS A 87 -13.22 -1.57 10.52
C LYS A 87 -12.16 -1.99 11.56
N ARG A 88 -12.02 -1.22 12.64
CA ARG A 88 -10.99 -1.34 13.68
C ARG A 88 -11.02 -2.65 14.48
N ASP A 89 -12.05 -3.50 14.34
CA ASP A 89 -12.25 -4.63 15.28
C ASP A 89 -12.55 -6.01 14.68
N LYS A 90 -12.51 -6.22 13.36
CA LYS A 90 -12.72 -7.57 12.79
C LYS A 90 -11.90 -7.78 11.53
N ASP A 91 -10.71 -8.33 11.72
CA ASP A 91 -10.03 -9.28 10.82
C ASP A 91 -8.68 -9.63 11.49
N GLU A 92 -8.76 -10.40 12.58
CA GLU A 92 -7.62 -11.15 13.10
C GLU A 92 -7.47 -12.42 12.24
N ASP A 93 -6.77 -12.31 11.11
CA ASP A 93 -6.15 -13.51 10.56
C ASP A 93 -4.82 -13.71 11.31
N ASN A 94 -4.91 -14.34 12.47
CA ASN A 94 -3.77 -14.92 13.18
C ASN A 94 -3.27 -16.17 12.43
N GLY A 95 -3.01 -16.03 11.13
CA GLY A 95 -2.43 -17.06 10.30
C GLY A 95 -1.01 -17.30 10.75
N SER A 96 -0.72 -18.50 11.27
CA SER A 96 0.65 -18.96 11.47
C SER A 96 1.33 -19.07 10.10
N TYR A 97 2.00 -18.00 9.65
CA TYR A 97 2.65 -17.99 8.34
C TYR A 97 3.79 -19.03 8.29
N GLU A 98 3.62 -20.09 7.51
CA GLU A 98 4.68 -21.07 7.24
C GLU A 98 5.69 -20.48 6.24
N LEU A 99 6.96 -20.47 6.63
CA LEU A 99 8.05 -20.07 5.75
C LEU A 99 8.64 -21.31 5.07
N LYS A 100 8.26 -21.51 3.80
CA LYS A 100 8.92 -22.50 2.93
C LYS A 100 10.17 -21.89 2.30
N SER A 101 9.99 -20.80 1.55
CA SER A 101 11.06 -20.00 0.94
C SER A 101 10.79 -18.52 1.20
N PRO A 102 11.77 -17.72 1.69
CA PRO A 102 11.57 -16.30 1.98
C PRO A 102 11.04 -15.50 0.79
N PHE A 103 11.55 -15.78 -0.42
CA PHE A 103 11.10 -15.13 -1.64
C PHE A 103 9.65 -15.49 -1.95
N VAL A 104 9.36 -16.79 -2.04
CA VAL A 104 8.03 -17.27 -2.45
C VAL A 104 6.98 -16.86 -1.43
N SER A 105 7.29 -16.96 -0.14
CA SER A 105 6.35 -16.61 0.94
C SER A 105 6.03 -15.11 0.93
N GLY A 106 7.05 -14.25 0.78
CA GLY A 106 6.85 -12.80 0.65
C GLY A 106 6.08 -12.45 -0.62
N PHE A 107 6.50 -13.00 -1.76
CA PHE A 107 5.84 -12.77 -3.05
C PHE A 107 4.37 -13.21 -3.03
N SER A 108 4.08 -14.47 -2.67
CA SER A 108 2.73 -15.01 -2.72
C SER A 108 1.80 -14.32 -1.74
N LEU A 109 2.29 -13.99 -0.54
CA LEU A 109 1.48 -13.33 0.48
C LEU A 109 1.08 -11.94 0.01
N ILE A 110 2.03 -11.14 -0.45
CA ILE A 110 1.75 -9.77 -0.91
C ILE A 110 0.87 -9.79 -2.15
N LEU A 111 1.16 -10.66 -3.12
CA LEU A 111 0.36 -10.78 -4.34
C LEU A 111 -1.12 -11.08 -4.01
N VAL A 112 -1.39 -12.00 -3.10
CA VAL A 112 -2.76 -12.37 -2.71
C VAL A 112 -3.40 -11.30 -1.82
N SER A 113 -2.64 -10.69 -0.91
CA SER A 113 -3.17 -9.74 0.06
C SER A 113 -3.46 -8.37 -0.55
N GLU A 114 -2.68 -7.96 -1.56
CA GLU A 114 -2.82 -6.66 -2.21
C GLU A 114 -3.83 -6.68 -3.35
N MET A 115 -4.09 -7.84 -3.99
CA MET A 115 -4.97 -7.93 -5.15
C MET A 115 -6.38 -7.36 -4.88
N GLY A 116 -6.68 -6.22 -5.50
CA GLY A 116 -7.95 -5.52 -5.36
C GLY A 116 -8.08 -4.68 -4.09
N ASP A 117 -6.98 -4.39 -3.38
CA ASP A 117 -7.03 -3.56 -2.18
C ASP A 117 -7.19 -2.06 -2.50
N LYS A 118 -7.59 -1.30 -1.48
CA LYS A 118 -7.81 0.15 -1.50
C LYS A 118 -6.63 0.94 -2.06
N THR A 119 -5.40 0.48 -1.82
CA THR A 119 -4.17 1.15 -2.24
C THR A 119 -3.88 0.96 -3.73
N GLN A 120 -4.23 -0.20 -4.31
CA GLN A 120 -4.21 -0.38 -5.77
C GLN A 120 -5.20 0.54 -6.47
N LEU A 121 -6.41 0.70 -5.93
CA LEU A 121 -7.39 1.63 -6.49
C LEU A 121 -6.91 3.09 -6.40
N ALA A 122 -6.22 3.45 -5.30
CA ALA A 122 -5.58 4.75 -5.18
C ALA A 122 -4.45 4.95 -6.21
N ALA A 123 -3.59 3.95 -6.42
CA ALA A 123 -2.51 3.98 -7.40
C ALA A 123 -3.03 4.13 -8.84
N ALA A 124 -4.05 3.34 -9.21
CA ALA A 124 -4.73 3.45 -10.49
C ALA A 124 -5.30 4.86 -10.69
N LEU A 125 -5.92 5.41 -9.66
CA LEU A 125 -6.49 6.74 -9.71
C LEU A 125 -5.43 7.85 -9.84
N PHE A 126 -4.30 7.74 -9.16
CA PHE A 126 -3.20 8.70 -9.36
C PHE A 126 -2.69 8.68 -10.81
N ALA A 127 -2.64 7.50 -11.44
CA ALA A 127 -2.26 7.35 -12.84
C ALA A 127 -3.23 8.06 -13.81
N THR A 128 -4.47 8.35 -13.41
CA THR A 128 -5.41 9.13 -14.23
C THR A 128 -5.12 10.64 -14.25
N ARG A 129 -4.33 11.13 -13.29
CA ARG A 129 -4.09 12.57 -13.08
C ARG A 129 -2.63 12.99 -13.23
N TYR A 130 -1.73 12.08 -12.94
CA TYR A 130 -0.29 12.30 -12.94
C TYR A 130 0.36 11.35 -13.94
N ASP A 131 1.61 11.64 -14.31
CA ASP A 131 2.37 10.76 -15.19
C ASP A 131 2.46 9.32 -14.61
N PRO A 132 1.98 8.28 -15.31
CA PRO A 132 1.91 6.92 -14.77
C PRO A 132 3.26 6.34 -14.35
N VAL A 133 4.34 6.71 -15.04
CA VAL A 133 5.70 6.24 -14.71
C VAL A 133 6.17 6.89 -13.42
N MET A 134 5.92 8.19 -13.24
CA MET A 134 6.24 8.91 -12.00
C MET A 134 5.42 8.41 -10.81
N VAL A 135 4.13 8.10 -11.03
CA VAL A 135 3.26 7.49 -10.00
C VAL A 135 3.83 6.14 -9.59
N PHE A 136 4.19 5.28 -10.55
CA PHE A 136 4.78 3.98 -10.27
C PHE A 136 6.07 4.10 -9.44
N ILE A 137 6.97 5.00 -9.82
CA ILE A 137 8.20 5.26 -9.05
C ILE A 137 7.87 5.71 -7.62
N GLY A 138 6.93 6.65 -7.46
CA GLY A 138 6.51 7.14 -6.14
C GLY A 138 5.95 6.03 -5.25
N VAL A 139 5.04 5.21 -5.78
CA VAL A 139 4.43 4.09 -5.07
C VAL A 139 5.48 3.04 -4.66
N ILE A 140 6.34 2.63 -5.59
CA ILE A 140 7.38 1.63 -5.33
C ILE A 140 8.41 2.13 -4.31
N LEU A 141 8.78 3.40 -4.34
CA LEU A 141 9.68 3.98 -3.34
C LEU A 141 9.04 3.99 -1.94
N ALA A 142 7.74 4.27 -1.83
CA ALA A 142 7.03 4.24 -0.57
C ALA A 142 7.00 2.82 0.00
N LEU A 143 6.58 1.85 -0.82
CA LEU A 143 6.47 0.44 -0.43
C LEU A 143 7.83 -0.17 -0.09
N LEU A 144 8.89 0.24 -0.80
CA LEU A 144 10.27 -0.15 -0.48
C LEU A 144 10.68 0.35 0.91
N LEU A 145 10.46 1.63 1.20
CA LEU A 145 10.81 2.22 2.49
C LEU A 145 10.07 1.55 3.64
N LEU A 146 8.77 1.31 3.45
CA LEU A 146 7.93 0.61 4.42
C LEU A 146 8.37 -0.83 4.64
N SER A 147 8.67 -1.57 3.56
CA SER A 147 9.13 -2.96 3.64
C SER A 147 10.48 -3.08 4.34
N ILE A 148 11.42 -2.18 4.04
CA ILE A 148 12.71 -2.12 4.73
C ILE A 148 12.49 -1.83 6.22
N THR A 149 11.61 -0.89 6.55
CA THR A 149 11.29 -0.54 7.94
C THR A 149 10.67 -1.72 8.67
N ALA A 150 9.70 -2.41 8.07
CA ALA A 150 9.07 -3.60 8.63
C ALA A 150 10.08 -4.73 8.88
N ILE A 151 10.97 -4.99 7.92
CA ILE A 151 12.04 -6.00 8.04
C ILE A 151 13.05 -5.61 9.12
N TYR A 152 13.45 -4.34 9.19
CA TYR A 152 14.40 -3.85 10.19
C TYR A 152 13.82 -3.96 11.60
N ILE A 153 12.55 -3.55 11.77
CA ILE A 153 11.80 -3.67 13.01
C ILE A 153 11.63 -5.14 13.39
N GLY A 154 11.23 -6.01 12.44
CA GLY A 154 11.10 -7.45 12.68
C GLY A 154 12.43 -8.14 12.99
N LYS A 155 13.55 -7.67 12.43
CA LYS A 155 14.90 -8.11 12.81
C LYS A 155 15.26 -7.74 14.25
N GLN A 156 14.86 -6.55 14.71
CA GLN A 156 15.13 -6.10 16.09
C GLN A 156 14.16 -6.68 17.13
N LEU A 157 12.99 -7.13 16.69
CA LEU A 157 11.93 -7.59 17.56
C LEU A 157 11.93 -9.10 17.76
N MET A 158 11.87 -9.51 19.03
CA MET A 158 11.12 -10.69 19.47
C MET A 158 9.74 -10.30 20.05
N ALA A 159 8.99 -9.44 19.34
CA ALA A 159 7.63 -8.95 19.62
C ALA A 159 7.47 -7.88 20.73
N ARG A 160 6.94 -6.69 20.35
CA ARG A 160 6.02 -5.75 21.04
C ARG A 160 5.81 -4.48 20.17
N VAL A 161 4.96 -4.54 19.14
CA VAL A 161 4.51 -3.35 18.37
C VAL A 161 3.02 -3.14 18.60
N ASN A 162 2.64 -1.95 19.06
CA ASN A 162 1.24 -1.59 19.31
C ASN A 162 0.62 -0.97 18.05
N LYS A 163 -0.27 -1.71 17.40
CA LYS A 163 -0.91 -1.41 16.09
C LYS A 163 -1.82 -0.18 16.10
N ASN A 164 -2.36 0.22 17.26
CA ASN A 164 -3.44 1.20 17.35
C ASN A 164 -3.01 2.66 17.09
N THR A 165 -1.79 3.04 17.49
CA THR A 165 -1.30 4.41 17.31
C THR A 165 -0.98 4.69 15.84
N ILE A 166 -0.49 3.68 15.13
CA ILE A 166 -0.06 3.78 13.74
C ILE A 166 -1.27 3.97 12.80
N SER A 167 -2.30 3.14 12.96
CA SER A 167 -3.51 3.20 12.12
C SER A 167 -4.32 4.50 12.28
N THR A 168 -4.33 5.08 13.49
CA THR A 168 -5.05 6.35 13.75
C THR A 168 -4.43 7.53 13.00
N ALA A 169 -3.10 7.57 12.90
CA ALA A 169 -2.40 8.63 12.17
C ALA A 169 -2.62 8.53 10.65
N ALA A 170 -2.63 7.31 10.10
CA ALA A 170 -2.90 7.07 8.68
C ALA A 170 -4.32 7.51 8.26
N GLY A 171 -5.34 7.18 9.05
CA GLY A 171 -6.74 7.52 8.75
C GLY A 171 -7.03 9.02 8.74
N ILE A 172 -6.45 9.79 9.67
CA ILE A 172 -6.59 11.26 9.71
C ILE A 172 -5.99 11.89 8.45
N LEU A 173 -4.85 11.37 8.00
CA LEU A 173 -4.15 11.91 6.86
C LEU A 173 -4.90 11.61 5.54
N PHE A 174 -5.47 10.41 5.42
CA PHE A 174 -6.35 10.05 4.31
C PHE A 174 -7.53 11.01 4.13
N ILE A 175 -8.16 11.44 5.24
CA ILE A 175 -9.27 12.39 5.23
C ILE A 175 -8.82 13.76 4.71
N LEU A 176 -7.69 14.28 5.20
CA LEU A 176 -7.18 15.59 4.80
C LEU A 176 -6.89 15.65 3.30
N ILE A 177 -6.38 14.57 2.74
CA ILE A 177 -6.05 14.50 1.31
C ILE A 177 -7.31 14.33 0.46
N GLY A 178 -8.29 13.52 0.89
CA GLY A 178 -9.57 13.40 0.18
C GLY A 178 -10.28 14.75 0.05
N ILE A 179 -10.21 15.60 1.08
CA ILE A 179 -10.75 16.96 1.05
C ILE A 179 -9.98 17.86 0.06
N SER A 180 -8.66 17.69 -0.06
CA SER A 180 -7.83 18.47 -1.00
C SER A 180 -8.16 18.22 -2.48
N PHE A 181 -8.92 17.19 -2.83
CA PHE A 181 -9.34 16.95 -4.22
C PHE A 181 -10.51 17.82 -4.68
N PHE A 182 -11.21 18.46 -3.74
CA PHE A 182 -12.38 19.33 -3.99
C PHE A 182 -12.03 20.82 -4.07
N PHE A 183 -10.77 21.17 -3.84
CA PHE A 183 -10.20 22.52 -3.99
C PHE A 183 -9.04 22.48 -5.00
#